data_AF-A0A1A8B4Y1-F1
#
_entry.id   AF-A0A1A8B4Y1-F1
#
_cell.length_a   1.000
_cell.length_b   1.000
_cell.length_c   1.000
_cell.angle_alpha   90.00
_cell.angle_beta   90.00
_cell.angle_gamma   90.00
#
_symmetry.space_group_name_H-M   'P 1'
#
loop_
_entity.id
_entity.type
_entity.pdbx_description
1 polymer ?
#
loop_
_entity_poly.entity_id
_entity_poly.type
_entity_poly.pdbx_seq_one_letter_code
_entity_poly.pdbx_strand_id
1 'polypeptide(L)'
;MSFPWISLVDPTSNTSISCFSSNQSTVLSGLEFGGIPVVLLLNFCVFIVLLIIFSIIRKKFWDYGRLALVADSDGFNESTHRRYGRMPSTASNVDDAEHESGYFSWLSYSVRMDEEKIKQKCGVDALHYLSFQRHLIILLVVITVLSLGVILPVNLTGKLLRNDPVSFGRTTIGNLSTENDLLWLHTVFAVIYLALTMVSLRLHTSKMKDLRRDKARNTLFICSVPKVATAEDVKDHFREAYPQWRVCSVTLAYDVAKLMHLDKERVRAGKNLRYYERVLEKTGLRGLINPRLCSNICCCSSCEKVDAIEYYRSKEKQLLEEMRRQTEEVPDHPLGMAFVTLQTEAMAK
;
A
#
# COMPACT_ATOMS: atom_id res chain seq x y z
N MET A 1 55.81 -10.73 46.82
CA MET A 1 55.76 -12.11 46.30
C MET A 1 54.45 -12.24 45.54
N SER A 2 54.32 -12.65 44.28
CA SER A 2 55.13 -12.74 43.06
C SER A 2 54.08 -13.06 41.98
N PHE A 3 54.20 -12.48 40.79
CA PHE A 3 53.35 -12.74 39.62
C PHE A 3 53.33 -14.22 39.19
N PRO A 4 52.36 -14.62 38.35
CA PRO A 4 52.72 -15.41 37.18
C PRO A 4 52.24 -14.73 35.89
N TRP A 5 53.21 -14.58 35.01
CA TRP A 5 53.12 -14.10 33.64
C TRP A 5 52.33 -15.08 32.76
N ILE A 6 51.49 -14.58 31.86
CA ILE A 6 51.04 -15.34 30.69
C ILE A 6 52.10 -15.14 29.60
N SER A 7 52.67 -16.27 29.19
CA SER A 7 53.82 -16.40 28.31
C SER A 7 53.65 -15.71 26.96
N LEU A 8 54.74 -15.09 26.52
CA LEU A 8 54.97 -14.67 25.14
C LEU A 8 54.68 -15.82 24.17
N VAL A 9 53.90 -15.53 23.13
CA VAL A 9 53.87 -16.33 21.90
C VAL A 9 55.04 -15.89 21.03
N ASP A 10 55.84 -16.86 20.59
CA ASP A 10 56.98 -16.69 19.70
C ASP A 10 56.65 -15.97 18.39
N PRO A 11 57.55 -15.11 17.86
CA PRO A 11 57.31 -14.29 16.69
C PRO A 11 57.72 -15.02 15.40
N THR A 12 57.12 -16.16 15.08
CA THR A 12 57.36 -16.85 13.79
C THR A 12 56.16 -17.66 13.31
N SER A 13 55.03 -17.01 13.04
CA SER A 13 54.09 -17.54 12.05
C SER A 13 53.32 -16.41 11.37
N ASN A 14 53.69 -16.15 10.11
CA ASN A 14 52.85 -15.42 9.17
C ASN A 14 51.60 -16.24 8.90
N THR A 15 50.61 -16.10 9.77
CA THR A 15 49.26 -16.61 9.51
C THR A 15 48.32 -15.43 9.58
N SER A 16 48.03 -14.88 8.40
CA SER A 16 46.91 -13.99 8.17
C SER A 16 45.67 -14.60 8.81
N ILE A 17 45.16 -13.96 9.87
CA ILE A 17 43.91 -14.36 10.50
C ILE A 17 42.79 -14.05 9.49
N SER A 18 42.46 -15.03 8.66
CA SER A 18 41.28 -15.00 7.81
C SER A 18 40.06 -15.32 8.67
N CYS A 19 39.45 -14.30 9.27
CA CYS A 19 38.20 -14.42 10.03
C CYS A 19 36.96 -14.67 9.14
N PHE A 20 37.08 -15.49 8.08
CA PHE A 20 35.96 -15.88 7.24
C PHE A 20 35.94 -17.41 7.08
N SER A 21 35.47 -18.12 8.10
CA SER A 21 35.12 -19.53 8.00
C SER A 21 33.75 -19.65 7.35
N SER A 22 33.71 -19.89 6.04
CA SER A 22 32.47 -20.09 5.28
C SER A 22 31.95 -21.53 5.46
N ASN A 23 31.46 -21.86 6.65
CA ASN A 23 30.75 -23.13 6.89
C ASN A 23 29.21 -22.98 6.79
N GLN A 24 28.72 -21.91 6.16
CA GLN A 24 27.31 -21.80 5.78
C GLN A 24 27.17 -22.02 4.27
N SER A 25 26.52 -23.12 3.92
CA SER A 25 26.13 -23.52 2.57
C SER A 25 25.14 -22.52 1.97
N THR A 26 25.67 -21.39 1.51
CA THR A 26 24.99 -20.59 0.50
C THR A 26 25.37 -21.18 -0.86
N VAL A 27 24.40 -21.32 -1.76
CA VAL A 27 24.51 -21.93 -3.10
C VAL A 27 25.56 -21.22 -4.01
N LEU A 28 26.22 -20.18 -3.50
CA LEU A 28 27.16 -19.30 -4.20
C LEU A 28 28.57 -19.31 -3.58
N SER A 29 28.91 -20.35 -2.82
CA SER A 29 30.24 -20.53 -2.23
C SER A 29 31.29 -20.71 -3.33
N GLY A 30 32.27 -19.79 -3.42
CA GLY A 30 33.36 -19.84 -4.40
C GLY A 30 33.29 -18.80 -5.52
N LEU A 31 32.26 -17.94 -5.54
CA LEU A 31 32.17 -16.84 -6.49
C LEU A 31 32.90 -15.60 -5.99
N GLU A 32 33.67 -15.00 -6.90
CA GLU A 32 34.30 -13.70 -6.78
C GLU A 32 33.30 -12.62 -6.28
N PHE A 33 33.78 -11.66 -5.47
CA PHE A 33 32.93 -10.61 -4.88
C PHE A 33 31.76 -11.11 -3.99
N GLY A 34 31.86 -12.31 -3.41
CA GLY A 34 30.82 -12.84 -2.50
C GLY A 34 29.49 -13.13 -3.20
N GLY A 35 29.50 -13.28 -4.53
CA GLY A 35 28.30 -13.57 -5.33
C GLY A 35 27.39 -12.36 -5.59
N ILE A 36 27.74 -11.15 -5.12
CA ILE A 36 26.91 -9.94 -5.30
C ILE A 36 26.57 -9.67 -6.77
N PRO A 37 27.53 -9.68 -7.73
CA PRO A 37 27.22 -9.43 -9.14
C PRO A 37 26.30 -10.51 -9.73
N VAL A 38 26.48 -11.76 -9.31
CA VAL A 38 25.69 -12.90 -9.80
C VAL A 38 24.25 -12.82 -9.31
N VAL A 39 24.05 -12.50 -8.02
CA VAL A 39 22.71 -12.30 -7.45
C VAL A 39 22.02 -11.09 -8.08
N LEU A 40 22.74 -9.99 -8.27
CA LEU A 40 22.21 -8.79 -8.93
C LEU A 40 21.76 -9.10 -10.37
N LEU A 41 22.59 -9.82 -11.13
CA LEU A 41 22.26 -10.23 -12.49
C LEU A 41 21.03 -11.15 -12.52
N LEU A 42 20.95 -12.14 -11.62
CA LEU A 42 19.80 -13.04 -11.54
C LEU A 42 18.52 -12.26 -11.21
N ASN A 43 18.56 -11.40 -10.20
CA ASN A 43 17.42 -10.55 -9.84
C ASN A 43 17.00 -9.64 -10.99
N PHE A 44 17.95 -9.05 -11.71
CA PHE A 44 17.68 -8.23 -12.88
C PHE A 44 17.02 -9.06 -14.00
N CYS A 45 17.52 -10.25 -14.31
CA CYS A 45 16.92 -11.16 -15.28
C CYS A 45 15.48 -11.54 -14.91
N VAL A 46 15.24 -11.92 -13.65
CA VAL A 46 13.89 -12.24 -13.15
C VAL A 46 12.97 -11.02 -13.25
N PHE A 47 13.46 -9.84 -12.88
CA PHE A 47 12.71 -8.59 -12.98
C PHE A 47 12.30 -8.29 -14.43
N ILE A 48 13.21 -8.46 -15.41
CA ILE A 48 12.89 -8.28 -16.83
C ILE A 48 11.84 -9.28 -17.30
N VAL A 49 11.93 -10.56 -16.91
CA VAL A 49 10.92 -11.58 -17.24
C VAL A 49 9.55 -11.18 -16.66
N LEU A 50 9.50 -10.75 -15.40
CA LEU A 50 8.26 -10.28 -14.77
C LEU A 50 7.70 -9.05 -15.47
N LEU A 51 8.54 -8.10 -15.88
CA LEU A 51 8.11 -6.92 -16.66
C LEU A 51 7.52 -7.30 -18.02
N ILE A 52 8.10 -8.29 -18.71
CA ILE A 52 7.57 -8.79 -19.99
C ILE A 52 6.20 -9.45 -19.76
N ILE A 53 6.10 -10.34 -18.76
CA ILE A 53 4.83 -10.99 -18.40
C ILE A 53 3.77 -9.93 -18.07
N PHE A 54 4.11 -8.96 -17.23
CA PHE A 54 3.22 -7.86 -16.87
C PHE A 54 2.77 -7.07 -18.10
N SER A 55 3.69 -6.75 -19.02
CA SER A 55 3.37 -6.00 -20.24
C SER A 55 2.45 -6.78 -21.18
N ILE A 56 2.61 -8.11 -21.28
CA ILE A 56 1.70 -8.99 -22.02
C ILE A 56 0.32 -9.03 -21.36
N ILE A 57 0.25 -9.19 -20.04
CA ILE A 57 -1.01 -9.23 -19.30
C ILE A 57 -1.74 -7.90 -19.44
N ARG A 58 -1.04 -6.78 -19.27
CA ARG A 58 -1.60 -5.44 -19.43
C ARG A 58 -2.17 -5.23 -20.83
N LYS A 59 -1.48 -5.68 -21.88
CA LYS A 59 -2.00 -5.51 -23.25
C LYS A 59 -3.20 -6.42 -23.57
N LYS A 60 -3.23 -7.65 -23.03
CA LYS A 60 -4.27 -8.65 -23.38
C LYS A 60 -5.47 -8.71 -22.44
N PHE A 61 -5.27 -8.43 -21.16
CA PHE A 61 -6.26 -8.71 -20.10
C PHE A 61 -6.66 -7.48 -19.28
N TRP A 62 -6.06 -6.32 -19.51
CA TRP A 62 -6.35 -5.12 -18.72
C TRP A 62 -7.79 -4.65 -18.83
N ASP A 63 -8.41 -4.81 -20.01
CA ASP A 63 -9.83 -4.48 -20.18
C ASP A 63 -10.73 -5.35 -19.30
N TYR A 64 -10.42 -6.64 -19.16
CA TYR A 64 -11.15 -7.55 -18.27
C TYR A 64 -10.89 -7.24 -16.78
N GLY A 65 -9.65 -6.90 -16.42
CA GLY A 65 -9.29 -6.52 -15.05
C GLY A 65 -9.96 -5.20 -14.62
N ARG A 66 -9.98 -4.19 -15.49
CA ARG A 66 -10.68 -2.93 -15.26
C ARG A 66 -12.19 -3.14 -15.16
N LEU A 67 -12.77 -3.94 -16.06
CA LEU A 67 -14.19 -4.26 -16.03
C LEU A 67 -14.59 -5.01 -14.75
N ALA A 68 -13.74 -5.92 -14.27
CA ALA A 68 -13.96 -6.65 -13.02
C ALA A 68 -13.89 -5.73 -11.78
N LEU A 69 -12.94 -4.78 -11.75
CA LEU A 69 -12.82 -3.81 -10.66
C LEU A 69 -14.01 -2.84 -10.61
N VAL A 70 -14.46 -2.35 -11.77
CA VAL A 70 -15.61 -1.44 -11.87
C VAL A 70 -16.92 -2.19 -11.56
N ALA A 71 -17.07 -3.43 -12.02
CA ALA A 71 -18.25 -4.24 -11.74
C ALA A 71 -18.43 -4.60 -10.24
N ASP A 72 -17.35 -4.56 -9.45
CA ASP A 72 -17.41 -4.81 -8.01
C ASP A 72 -17.64 -3.51 -7.20
N SER A 73 -17.13 -2.36 -7.70
CA SER A 73 -17.39 -1.04 -7.09
C SER A 73 -18.79 -0.52 -7.36
N ASP A 74 -19.36 -0.85 -8.52
CA ASP A 74 -20.77 -0.66 -8.81
C ASP A 74 -21.57 -1.73 -8.06
N GLY A 75 -21.67 -1.59 -6.73
CA GLY A 75 -22.73 -2.20 -5.95
C GLY A 75 -24.04 -1.91 -6.68
N PHE A 76 -24.64 -2.97 -7.25
CA PHE A 76 -25.71 -2.90 -8.24
C PHE A 76 -27.02 -2.44 -7.55
N ASN A 77 -27.08 -1.16 -7.18
CA ASN A 77 -28.26 -0.50 -6.64
C ASN A 77 -29.23 -0.24 -7.80
N GLU A 78 -30.11 -1.20 -8.04
CA GLU A 78 -31.19 -1.15 -9.03
C GLU A 78 -32.33 -0.17 -8.66
N SER A 79 -32.09 0.80 -7.77
CA SER A 79 -33.14 1.72 -7.29
C SER A 79 -32.73 3.19 -7.19
N THR A 80 -31.62 3.64 -7.80
CA THR A 80 -31.44 5.09 -7.99
C THR A 80 -30.68 5.42 -9.27
N HIS A 81 -31.46 5.73 -10.30
CA HIS A 81 -31.03 6.47 -11.48
C HIS A 81 -30.66 7.92 -11.08
N ARG A 82 -29.59 8.13 -10.30
CA ARG A 82 -28.98 9.45 -10.07
C ARG A 82 -27.45 9.35 -9.98
N ARG A 83 -26.84 9.51 -11.16
CA ARG A 83 -25.93 10.63 -11.45
C ARG A 83 -24.88 10.91 -10.37
N TYR A 84 -23.88 10.06 -10.17
CA TYR A 84 -22.48 10.39 -9.84
C TYR A 84 -21.64 9.11 -9.98
N GLY A 85 -20.58 9.13 -10.78
CA GLY A 85 -19.53 8.11 -10.69
C GLY A 85 -19.28 7.19 -11.90
N ARG A 86 -19.86 7.42 -13.08
CA ARG A 86 -19.17 7.01 -14.31
C ARG A 86 -17.92 7.88 -14.36
N MET A 87 -16.76 7.44 -13.86
CA MET A 87 -15.49 8.06 -14.24
C MET A 87 -15.32 7.81 -15.73
N PRO A 88 -15.55 8.80 -16.61
CA PRO A 88 -15.31 8.65 -18.02
C PRO A 88 -13.88 9.16 -18.23
N SER A 89 -12.87 8.33 -17.97
CA SER A 89 -11.50 8.70 -18.32
C SER A 89 -11.24 8.62 -19.84
N THR A 90 -12.29 8.53 -20.66
CA THR A 90 -12.20 8.48 -22.12
C THR A 90 -12.91 9.65 -22.82
N ALA A 91 -13.27 10.70 -22.10
CA ALA A 91 -13.86 11.91 -22.70
C ALA A 91 -13.13 13.19 -22.26
N SER A 92 -11.82 13.24 -22.50
CA SER A 92 -11.06 14.46 -22.87
C SER A 92 -9.57 14.12 -22.90
N ASN A 93 -9.13 13.55 -24.03
CA ASN A 93 -7.93 13.92 -24.77
C ASN A 93 -7.70 12.84 -25.83
N VAL A 94 -7.80 13.23 -27.09
CA VAL A 94 -7.40 12.41 -28.24
C VAL A 94 -5.93 11.98 -28.14
N ASP A 95 -5.14 12.69 -27.32
CA ASP A 95 -3.71 12.42 -27.03
C ASP A 95 -3.44 11.19 -26.15
N ASP A 96 -4.40 10.71 -25.34
CA ASP A 96 -4.17 9.54 -24.46
C ASP A 96 -4.24 8.20 -25.23
N ALA A 97 -4.81 8.18 -26.44
CA ALA A 97 -4.93 6.96 -27.27
C ALA A 97 -3.65 6.62 -28.06
N GLU A 98 -2.84 7.62 -28.44
CA GLU A 98 -1.59 7.39 -29.18
C GLU A 98 -0.46 6.84 -28.30
N HIS A 99 -0.53 7.04 -26.98
CA HIS A 99 0.49 6.58 -26.03
C HIS A 99 0.42 5.08 -25.68
N GLU A 100 -0.56 4.31 -26.18
CA GLU A 100 -0.73 2.89 -25.85
C GLU A 100 -0.21 1.91 -26.93
N SER A 101 0.48 2.39 -27.98
CA SER A 101 0.92 1.54 -29.09
C SER A 101 2.10 0.60 -28.75
N GLY A 102 2.94 0.95 -27.78
CA GLY A 102 4.15 0.19 -27.40
C GLY A 102 3.99 -0.68 -26.14
N TYR A 103 4.62 -1.85 -26.09
CA TYR A 103 4.61 -2.73 -24.91
C TYR A 103 5.15 -2.07 -23.62
N PHE A 104 6.00 -1.04 -23.75
CA PHE A 104 6.61 -0.31 -22.62
C PHE A 104 6.25 1.19 -22.59
N SER A 105 5.35 1.67 -23.45
CA SER A 105 4.99 3.10 -23.50
C SER A 105 4.33 3.57 -22.19
N TRP A 106 3.63 2.65 -21.51
CA TRP A 106 3.05 2.88 -20.19
C TRP A 106 4.07 3.29 -19.12
N LEU A 107 5.31 2.80 -19.20
CA LEU A 107 6.36 3.09 -18.24
C LEU A 107 6.85 4.54 -18.41
N SER A 108 7.10 4.94 -19.67
CA SER A 108 7.47 6.32 -20.00
C SER A 108 6.38 7.31 -19.59
N TYR A 109 5.11 6.98 -19.89
CA TYR A 109 3.96 7.78 -19.49
C TYR A 109 3.87 7.93 -17.97
N SER A 110 4.07 6.84 -17.22
CA SER A 110 4.01 6.86 -15.75
C SER A 110 5.10 7.73 -15.13
N VAL A 111 6.30 7.77 -15.72
CA VAL A 111 7.42 8.60 -15.24
C VAL A 111 7.27 10.07 -15.65
N ARG A 112 6.65 10.35 -16.81
CA ARG A 112 6.49 11.70 -17.36
C ARG A 112 5.17 12.38 -16.99
N MET A 113 4.30 11.72 -16.23
CA MET A 113 3.00 12.26 -15.87
C MET A 113 3.14 13.52 -14.98
N ASP A 114 2.42 14.58 -15.34
CA ASP A 114 2.39 15.83 -14.58
C ASP A 114 1.76 15.67 -13.19
N GLU A 115 2.30 16.38 -12.20
CA GLU A 115 1.81 16.35 -10.82
C GLU A 115 0.33 16.78 -10.72
N GLU A 116 -0.11 17.76 -11.51
CA GLU A 116 -1.52 18.19 -11.54
C GLU A 116 -2.47 17.10 -12.04
N LYS A 117 -2.05 16.33 -13.06
CA LYS A 117 -2.83 15.20 -13.57
C LYS A 117 -2.92 14.09 -12.52
N ILE A 118 -1.84 13.84 -11.79
CA ILE A 118 -1.81 12.87 -10.69
C ILE A 118 -2.74 13.33 -9.55
N LYS A 119 -2.71 14.62 -9.20
CA LYS A 119 -3.60 15.20 -8.17
C LYS A 119 -5.07 15.03 -8.54
N GLN A 120 -5.42 15.30 -9.80
CA GLN A 120 -6.79 15.17 -10.29
C GLN A 120 -7.26 13.70 -10.38
N LYS A 121 -6.42 12.79 -10.85
CA LYS A 121 -6.78 11.38 -11.06
C LYS A 121 -6.68 10.53 -9.77
N CYS A 122 -5.65 10.74 -8.96
CA CYS A 122 -5.30 9.88 -7.81
C CYS A 122 -5.46 10.58 -6.45
N GLY A 123 -5.68 11.90 -6.44
CA GLY A 123 -5.81 12.68 -5.22
C GLY A 123 -4.48 13.18 -4.65
N VAL A 124 -4.60 14.04 -3.65
CA VAL A 124 -3.47 14.71 -2.98
C VAL A 124 -2.56 13.74 -2.24
N ASP A 125 -3.12 12.67 -1.67
CA ASP A 125 -2.36 11.70 -0.87
C ASP A 125 -1.40 10.87 -1.73
N ALA A 126 -1.82 10.51 -2.95
CA ALA A 126 -0.94 9.84 -3.93
C ALA A 126 0.20 10.76 -4.41
N LEU A 127 -0.12 12.04 -4.65
CA LEU A 127 0.88 13.04 -5.03
C LEU A 127 1.96 13.20 -3.95
N HIS A 128 1.55 13.25 -2.68
CA HIS A 128 2.47 13.31 -1.55
C HIS A 128 3.42 12.12 -1.50
N TYR A 129 2.89 10.90 -1.64
CA TYR A 129 3.69 9.68 -1.65
C TYR A 129 4.71 9.66 -2.80
N LEU A 130 4.28 9.97 -4.02
CA LEU A 130 5.15 9.98 -5.20
C LEU A 130 6.21 11.08 -5.12
N SER A 131 5.84 12.25 -4.61
CA SER A 131 6.78 13.34 -4.36
C SER A 131 7.85 12.91 -3.35
N PHE A 132 7.46 12.28 -2.23
CA PHE A 132 8.42 11.75 -1.24
C PHE A 132 9.41 10.76 -1.87
N GLN A 133 8.90 9.80 -2.64
CA GLN A 133 9.72 8.79 -3.32
C GLN A 133 10.73 9.44 -4.28
N ARG A 134 10.31 10.45 -5.05
CA ARG A 134 11.19 11.19 -5.96
C ARG A 134 12.31 11.91 -5.22
N HIS A 135 12.02 12.54 -4.08
CA HIS A 135 13.05 13.20 -3.27
C HIS A 135 14.03 12.20 -2.65
N LEU A 136 13.55 11.01 -2.24
CA LEU A 136 14.40 9.93 -1.74
C LEU A 136 15.35 9.42 -2.83
N ILE A 137 14.85 9.22 -4.06
CA ILE A 137 15.69 8.82 -5.20
C ILE A 137 16.77 9.88 -5.47
N ILE A 138 16.41 11.17 -5.49
CA ILE A 138 17.37 12.26 -5.70
C ILE A 138 18.44 12.26 -4.59
N LEU A 139 18.03 12.15 -3.33
CA LEU A 139 18.96 12.07 -2.19
C LEU A 139 19.92 10.88 -2.32
N LEU A 140 19.38 9.70 -2.67
CA LEU A 140 20.17 8.49 -2.87
C LEU A 140 21.17 8.67 -4.00
N VAL A 141 20.77 9.27 -5.13
CA VAL A 141 21.67 9.56 -6.25
C VAL A 141 22.81 10.49 -5.80
N VAL A 142 22.51 11.57 -5.08
CA VAL A 142 23.53 12.50 -4.58
C VAL A 142 24.53 11.81 -3.65
N ILE A 143 24.04 11.04 -2.66
CA ILE A 143 24.89 10.27 -1.74
C ILE A 143 25.73 9.23 -2.51
N THR A 144 25.14 8.58 -3.52
CA THR A 144 25.83 7.59 -4.35
C THR A 144 26.95 8.22 -5.16
N VAL A 145 26.71 9.36 -5.81
CA VAL A 145 27.73 10.10 -6.57
C VAL A 145 28.88 10.54 -5.67
N LEU A 146 28.58 11.08 -4.49
CA LEU A 146 29.61 11.47 -3.51
C LEU A 146 30.41 10.26 -3.01
N SER A 147 29.73 9.13 -2.76
CA SER A 147 30.38 7.91 -2.29
C SER A 147 31.26 7.27 -3.36
N LEU A 148 30.79 7.20 -4.61
CA LEU A 148 31.58 6.66 -5.73
C LEU A 148 32.70 7.61 -6.16
N GLY A 149 32.50 8.92 -6.06
CA GLY A 149 33.46 9.93 -6.50
C GLY A 149 34.58 10.21 -5.50
N VAL A 150 34.32 10.06 -4.19
CA VAL A 150 35.29 10.42 -3.14
C VAL A 150 35.62 9.23 -2.24
N ILE A 151 34.62 8.61 -1.63
CA ILE A 151 34.83 7.56 -0.61
C ILE A 151 35.45 6.30 -1.24
N LEU A 152 34.96 5.88 -2.40
CA LEU A 152 35.43 4.67 -3.07
C LEU A 152 36.92 4.78 -3.49
N PRO A 153 37.37 5.85 -4.18
CA PRO A 153 38.79 6.03 -4.48
C PRO A 153 39.66 6.03 -3.23
N VAL A 154 39.23 6.71 -2.15
CA VAL A 154 39.97 6.75 -0.88
C VAL A 154 40.11 5.35 -0.28
N ASN A 155 39.03 4.57 -0.23
CA ASN A 155 39.09 3.18 0.25
C ASN A 155 40.08 2.33 -0.57
N LEU A 156 40.14 2.53 -1.89
CA LEU A 156 41.04 1.81 -2.77
C LEU A 156 42.52 2.19 -2.60
N THR A 157 42.84 3.35 -2.03
CA THR A 157 44.24 3.73 -1.70
C THR A 157 44.83 2.92 -0.54
N GLY A 158 43.97 2.31 0.28
CA GLY A 158 44.36 1.46 1.40
C GLY A 158 45.20 0.25 0.98
N LYS A 159 46.13 -0.16 1.84
CA LYS A 159 47.07 -1.28 1.61
C LYS A 159 46.90 -2.43 2.61
N LEU A 160 45.92 -2.38 3.50
CA LEU A 160 45.75 -3.40 4.56
C LEU A 160 45.32 -4.76 4.00
N LEU A 161 44.48 -4.75 2.96
CA LEU A 161 44.03 -5.97 2.31
C LEU A 161 44.94 -6.31 1.13
N ARG A 162 45.10 -7.61 0.87
CA ARG A 162 45.88 -8.12 -0.27
C ARG A 162 45.41 -7.49 -1.58
N ASN A 163 46.35 -7.17 -2.46
CA ASN A 163 46.13 -6.45 -3.72
C ASN A 163 45.49 -7.34 -4.80
N ASP A 164 44.44 -8.06 -4.45
CA ASP A 164 43.63 -8.85 -5.39
C ASP A 164 42.50 -7.94 -5.90
N PRO A 165 42.29 -7.80 -7.23
CA PRO A 165 41.25 -6.93 -7.80
C PRO A 165 39.83 -7.44 -7.52
N VAL A 166 39.73 -8.68 -7.02
CA VAL A 166 38.51 -9.42 -6.78
C VAL A 166 37.98 -9.25 -5.34
N SER A 167 38.77 -8.65 -4.46
CA SER A 167 38.43 -8.53 -3.04
C SER A 167 37.50 -7.35 -2.76
N PHE A 168 36.24 -7.64 -2.40
CA PHE A 168 35.25 -6.63 -2.01
C PHE A 168 35.70 -5.80 -0.81
N GLY A 169 36.46 -6.38 0.13
CA GLY A 169 36.92 -5.66 1.33
C GLY A 169 37.69 -4.38 1.01
N ARG A 170 38.34 -4.31 -0.17
CA ARG A 170 39.12 -3.16 -0.63
C ARG A 170 38.29 -1.91 -0.89
N THR A 171 37.00 -2.06 -1.18
CA THR A 171 36.10 -0.93 -1.44
C THR A 171 35.51 -0.34 -0.16
N THR A 172 35.86 -0.89 1.02
CA THR A 172 35.34 -0.51 2.32
C THR A 172 36.39 0.18 3.18
N ILE A 173 35.94 0.81 4.27
CA ILE A 173 36.80 1.45 5.27
C ILE A 173 37.86 0.50 5.87
N GLY A 174 37.61 -0.82 5.83
CA GLY A 174 38.54 -1.84 6.35
C GLY A 174 39.85 -1.97 5.59
N ASN A 175 40.01 -1.31 4.42
CA ASN A 175 41.27 -1.30 3.68
C ASN A 175 42.25 -0.21 4.14
N LEU A 176 41.78 0.78 4.91
CA LEU A 176 42.57 1.93 5.37
C LEU A 176 43.29 1.62 6.69
N SER A 177 44.58 1.94 6.78
CA SER A 177 45.34 1.82 8.03
C SER A 177 44.86 2.83 9.08
N THR A 178 44.87 2.41 10.34
CA THR A 178 44.48 3.24 11.50
C THR A 178 45.43 4.41 11.77
N GLU A 179 46.62 4.40 11.17
CA GLU A 179 47.62 5.47 11.29
C GLU A 179 47.38 6.65 10.35
N ASN A 180 46.48 6.51 9.36
CA ASN A 180 46.24 7.56 8.37
C ASN A 180 45.05 8.46 8.75
N ASP A 181 45.25 9.78 8.63
CA ASP A 181 44.19 10.79 8.82
C ASP A 181 43.01 10.66 7.82
N LEU A 182 43.16 9.86 6.77
CA LEU A 182 42.12 9.56 5.78
C LEU A 182 40.87 8.93 6.41
N LEU A 183 40.98 8.30 7.59
CA LEU A 183 39.83 7.76 8.30
C LEU A 183 38.83 8.86 8.73
N TRP A 184 39.34 10.06 9.06
CA TRP A 184 38.50 11.21 9.43
C TRP A 184 37.58 11.67 8.31
N LEU A 185 37.95 11.43 7.06
CA LEU A 185 37.12 11.73 5.91
C LEU A 185 35.76 11.03 6.00
N HIS A 186 35.73 9.77 6.43
CA HIS A 186 34.48 9.03 6.61
C HIS A 186 33.58 9.65 7.67
N THR A 187 34.16 10.11 8.78
CA THR A 187 33.44 10.81 9.85
C THR A 187 32.84 12.12 9.33
N VAL A 188 33.61 12.91 8.59
CA VAL A 188 33.14 14.17 7.98
C VAL A 188 32.01 13.89 6.99
N PHE A 189 32.16 12.91 6.11
CA PHE A 189 31.12 12.54 5.14
C PHE A 189 29.87 11.96 5.81
N ALA A 190 30.00 11.21 6.90
CA ALA A 190 28.85 10.73 7.67
C ALA A 190 28.03 11.90 8.24
N VAL A 191 28.70 12.94 8.77
CA VAL A 191 28.03 14.16 9.23
C VAL A 191 27.38 14.92 8.06
N ILE A 192 28.06 15.02 6.92
CA ILE A 192 27.51 15.65 5.71
C ILE A 192 26.27 14.90 5.21
N TYR A 193 26.31 13.57 5.15
CA TYR A 193 25.17 12.74 4.73
C TYR A 193 23.99 12.85 5.69
N LEU A 194 24.27 12.90 7.00
CA LEU A 194 23.24 13.15 8.01
C LEU A 194 22.59 14.53 7.80
N ALA A 195 23.42 15.57 7.64
CA ALA A 195 22.94 16.93 7.40
C ALA A 195 22.11 17.03 6.11
N LEU A 196 22.60 16.45 5.01
CA LEU A 196 21.90 16.40 3.72
C LEU A 196 20.54 15.69 3.84
N THR A 197 20.51 14.56 4.54
CA THR A 197 19.28 13.80 4.81
C THR A 197 18.28 14.63 5.63
N MET A 198 18.75 15.30 6.69
CA MET A 198 17.91 16.15 7.53
C MET A 198 17.37 17.36 6.76
N VAL A 199 18.20 18.03 5.95
CA VAL A 199 17.78 19.18 5.13
C VAL A 199 16.75 18.75 4.09
N SER A 200 17.01 17.65 3.37
CA SER A 200 16.07 17.10 2.39
C SER A 200 14.72 16.77 3.03
N LEU A 201 14.73 16.08 4.18
CA LEU A 201 13.52 15.73 4.90
C LEU A 201 12.76 16.97 5.41
N ARG A 202 13.47 17.98 5.93
CA ARG A 202 12.86 19.23 6.40
C ARG A 202 12.21 20.02 5.27
N LEU A 203 12.91 20.19 4.15
CA LEU A 203 12.38 20.89 2.97
C LEU A 203 11.10 20.21 2.47
N HIS A 204 11.12 18.89 2.38
CA HIS A 204 9.96 18.11 1.95
C HIS A 204 8.79 18.19 2.93
N THR A 205 9.06 18.00 4.23
CA THR A 205 8.07 18.08 5.29
C THR A 205 7.42 19.47 5.37
N SER A 206 8.19 20.53 5.13
CA SER A 206 7.65 21.90 5.10
C SER A 206 6.64 22.08 3.98
N LYS A 207 6.97 21.63 2.76
CA LYS A 207 6.06 21.71 1.59
C LYS A 207 4.76 20.91 1.82
N MET A 208 4.84 19.77 2.50
CA MET A 208 3.66 18.94 2.82
C MET A 208 2.72 19.58 3.84
N LYS A 209 3.25 20.32 4.83
CA LYS A 209 2.44 20.92 5.89
C LYS A 209 1.46 21.97 5.36
N ASP A 210 1.87 22.72 4.33
CA ASP A 210 1.02 23.75 3.74
C ASP A 210 -0.17 23.15 2.99
N LEU A 211 0.03 22.04 2.27
CA LEU A 211 -1.05 21.40 1.49
C LEU A 211 -2.10 20.67 2.36
N ARG A 212 -1.73 20.23 3.57
CA ARG A 212 -2.65 19.51 4.48
C ARG A 212 -3.67 20.43 5.16
N ARG A 213 -3.40 21.75 5.24
CA ARG A 213 -4.28 22.72 5.90
C ARG A 213 -5.59 22.99 5.14
N ASP A 214 -5.66 22.63 3.86
CA ASP A 214 -6.81 22.90 3.00
C ASP A 214 -7.95 21.87 3.12
N LYS A 215 -7.83 20.88 4.01
CA LYS A 215 -8.78 19.75 4.09
C LYS A 215 -9.60 19.74 5.39
N ALA A 216 -9.87 20.90 5.98
CA ALA A 216 -10.78 20.94 7.11
C ALA A 216 -12.23 20.83 6.60
N ARG A 217 -12.95 19.88 7.18
CA ARG A 217 -14.38 19.67 6.90
C ARG A 217 -15.16 20.41 7.96
N ASN A 218 -16.33 20.89 7.60
CA ASN A 218 -17.28 21.52 8.53
C ASN A 218 -17.99 20.51 9.44
N THR A 219 -17.58 19.23 9.49
CA THR A 219 -18.21 18.19 10.30
C THR A 219 -17.26 17.73 11.39
N LEU A 220 -17.70 17.85 12.64
CA LEU A 220 -17.02 17.36 13.83
C LEU A 220 -17.48 15.94 14.13
N PHE A 221 -16.53 15.07 14.48
CA PHE A 221 -16.81 13.75 15.03
C PHE A 221 -16.67 13.83 16.55
N ILE A 222 -17.76 13.54 17.27
CA ILE A 222 -17.86 13.68 18.72
C ILE A 222 -18.05 12.30 19.33
N CYS A 223 -17.20 12.00 20.31
CA CYS A 223 -17.28 10.79 21.11
C CYS A 223 -17.93 11.07 22.46
N SER A 224 -18.35 10.01 23.16
CA SER A 224 -18.88 10.07 24.54
C SER A 224 -20.17 10.88 24.67
N VAL A 225 -21.01 10.85 23.64
CA VAL A 225 -22.38 11.37 23.70
C VAL A 225 -23.23 10.41 24.55
N PRO A 226 -24.05 10.89 25.49
CA PRO A 226 -24.95 10.03 26.25
C PRO A 226 -25.84 9.19 25.32
N LYS A 227 -25.94 7.89 25.56
CA LYS A 227 -26.70 6.96 24.69
C LYS A 227 -28.20 7.28 24.60
N VAL A 228 -28.73 7.96 25.61
CA VAL A 228 -30.12 8.41 25.66
C VAL A 228 -30.36 9.75 24.96
N ALA A 229 -29.29 10.46 24.56
CA ALA A 229 -29.39 11.77 23.96
C ALA A 229 -29.92 11.67 22.53
N THR A 230 -30.89 12.52 22.23
CA THR A 230 -31.44 12.72 20.89
C THR A 230 -30.58 13.68 20.08
N ALA A 231 -30.81 13.75 18.77
CA ALA A 231 -30.12 14.70 17.91
C ALA A 231 -30.42 16.16 18.32
N GLU A 232 -31.60 16.40 18.88
CA GLU A 232 -32.08 17.68 19.40
C GLU A 232 -31.31 18.07 20.67
N ASP A 233 -31.12 17.15 21.61
CA ASP A 233 -30.34 17.40 22.83
C ASP A 233 -28.90 17.82 22.50
N VAL A 234 -28.29 17.17 21.49
CA VAL A 234 -26.96 17.54 21.01
C VAL A 234 -26.98 18.93 20.37
N LYS A 235 -28.00 19.27 19.56
CA LYS A 235 -28.12 20.62 18.99
C LYS A 235 -28.27 21.67 20.08
N ASP A 236 -29.07 21.40 21.10
CA ASP A 236 -29.33 22.32 22.20
C ASP A 236 -28.07 22.54 23.04
N HIS A 237 -27.32 21.48 23.34
CA HIS A 237 -26.00 21.60 23.96
C HIS A 237 -25.06 22.54 23.19
N PHE A 238 -25.00 22.41 21.86
CA PHE A 238 -24.18 23.30 21.03
C PHE A 238 -24.70 24.74 21.00
N ARG A 239 -26.02 24.95 21.02
CA ARG A 239 -26.62 26.30 21.08
C ARG A 239 -26.33 27.00 22.42
N GLU A 240 -26.37 26.25 23.51
CA GLU A 240 -26.11 26.77 24.85
C GLU A 240 -24.63 27.04 25.08
N ALA A 241 -23.76 26.07 24.75
CA ALA A 241 -22.32 26.18 24.98
C ALA A 241 -21.63 27.11 23.98
N TYR A 242 -22.11 27.14 22.72
CA TYR A 242 -21.51 27.91 21.63
C TYR A 242 -22.59 28.67 20.83
N PRO A 243 -23.18 29.76 21.39
CA PRO A 243 -24.30 30.47 20.76
C PRO A 243 -24.00 31.05 19.37
N GLN A 244 -22.71 31.26 19.08
CA GLN A 244 -22.24 31.81 17.81
C GLN A 244 -22.04 30.74 16.73
N TRP A 245 -22.10 29.45 17.11
CA TRP A 245 -21.90 28.33 16.20
C TRP A 245 -23.24 27.85 15.65
N ARG A 246 -23.38 27.88 14.33
CA ARG A 246 -24.58 27.39 13.67
C ARG A 246 -24.42 25.93 13.28
N VAL A 247 -25.12 25.05 14.01
CA VAL A 247 -25.23 23.62 13.68
C VAL A 247 -26.25 23.42 12.55
N CYS A 248 -25.81 22.84 11.44
CA CYS A 248 -26.64 22.51 10.28
C CYS A 248 -27.33 21.14 10.44
N SER A 249 -26.59 20.12 10.89
CA SER A 249 -27.12 18.78 11.05
C SER A 249 -26.40 18.01 12.14
N VAL A 250 -27.12 17.13 12.82
CA VAL A 250 -26.55 16.15 13.75
C VAL A 250 -26.96 14.76 13.28
N THR A 251 -26.00 13.86 13.19
CA THR A 251 -26.23 12.45 12.84
C THR A 251 -25.65 11.60 13.95
N LEU A 252 -26.52 10.93 14.72
CA LEU A 252 -26.13 9.97 15.73
C LEU A 252 -25.60 8.68 15.08
N ALA A 253 -24.60 8.06 15.71
CA ALA A 253 -24.04 6.80 15.25
C ALA A 253 -24.63 5.62 16.00
N TYR A 254 -24.98 4.57 15.25
CA TYR A 254 -25.58 3.33 15.74
C TYR A 254 -24.76 2.12 15.31
N ASP A 255 -24.93 1.00 16.00
CA ASP A 255 -24.32 -0.26 15.58
C ASP A 255 -25.05 -0.81 14.35
N VAL A 256 -24.36 -0.75 13.20
CA VAL A 256 -24.85 -1.27 11.92
C VAL A 256 -24.04 -2.47 11.43
N ALA A 257 -23.19 -3.07 12.27
CA ALA A 257 -22.29 -4.15 11.84
C ALA A 257 -23.05 -5.36 11.27
N LYS A 258 -24.11 -5.78 11.96
CA LYS A 258 -24.98 -6.87 11.50
C LYS A 258 -25.72 -6.51 10.22
N LEU A 259 -26.22 -5.27 10.09
CA LEU A 259 -26.90 -4.79 8.89
C LEU A 259 -25.96 -4.77 7.67
N MET A 260 -24.72 -4.29 7.86
CA MET A 260 -23.68 -4.32 6.81
C MET A 260 -23.33 -5.76 6.38
N HIS A 261 -23.24 -6.69 7.34
CA HIS A 261 -23.00 -8.10 7.03
C HIS A 261 -24.15 -8.71 6.22
N LEU A 262 -25.40 -8.45 6.62
CA LEU A 262 -26.59 -8.93 5.91
C LEU A 262 -26.68 -8.37 4.48
N ASP A 263 -26.40 -7.07 4.28
CA ASP A 263 -26.39 -6.48 2.94
C ASP A 263 -25.30 -7.12 2.07
N LYS A 264 -24.11 -7.36 2.62
CA LYS A 264 -23.04 -8.06 1.90
C LYS A 264 -23.45 -9.47 1.48
N GLU A 265 -24.10 -10.23 2.35
CA GLU A 265 -24.60 -11.57 2.02
C GLU A 265 -25.76 -11.51 1.01
N ARG A 266 -26.62 -10.49 1.08
CA ARG A 266 -27.70 -10.26 0.11
C ARG A 266 -27.12 -9.97 -1.28
N VAL A 267 -26.17 -9.04 -1.38
CA VAL A 267 -25.47 -8.73 -2.63
C VAL A 267 -24.77 -9.96 -3.20
N ARG A 268 -24.16 -10.79 -2.34
CA ARG A 268 -23.55 -12.05 -2.76
C ARG A 268 -24.58 -13.04 -3.31
N ALA A 269 -25.73 -13.18 -2.64
CA ALA A 269 -26.83 -14.02 -3.11
C ALA A 269 -27.37 -13.53 -4.47
N GLY A 270 -27.56 -12.22 -4.64
CA GLY A 270 -27.99 -11.61 -5.91
C GLY A 270 -26.97 -11.81 -7.05
N LYS A 271 -25.67 -11.71 -6.76
CA LYS A 271 -24.60 -12.01 -7.74
C LYS A 271 -24.67 -13.47 -8.19
N ASN A 272 -24.87 -14.40 -7.26
CA ASN A 272 -25.02 -15.82 -7.58
C ASN A 272 -26.30 -16.11 -8.36
N LEU A 273 -27.44 -15.52 -7.96
CA LEU A 273 -28.71 -15.64 -8.68
C LEU A 273 -28.53 -15.25 -10.16
N ARG A 274 -27.99 -14.06 -10.40
CA ARG A 274 -27.74 -13.54 -11.75
C ARG A 274 -26.76 -14.41 -12.54
N TYR A 275 -25.76 -15.01 -11.87
CA TYR A 275 -24.86 -15.95 -12.52
C TYR A 275 -25.63 -17.18 -13.05
N TYR A 276 -26.48 -17.79 -12.22
CA TYR A 276 -27.25 -18.97 -12.63
C TYR A 276 -28.35 -18.65 -13.65
N GLU A 277 -28.96 -17.47 -13.59
CA GLU A 277 -29.88 -16.98 -14.63
C GLU A 277 -29.17 -16.88 -15.99
N ARG A 278 -27.96 -16.31 -16.03
CA ARG A 278 -27.16 -16.28 -17.28
C ARG A 278 -26.75 -17.66 -17.77
N VAL A 279 -26.48 -18.61 -16.86
CA VAL A 279 -26.18 -20.00 -17.24
C VAL A 279 -27.39 -20.64 -17.88
N LEU A 280 -28.59 -20.43 -17.32
CA LEU A 280 -29.85 -20.90 -17.87
C LEU A 280 -30.12 -20.28 -19.26
N GLU A 281 -29.92 -18.98 -19.42
CA GLU A 281 -30.08 -18.29 -20.72
C GLU A 281 -29.14 -18.85 -21.80
N LYS A 282 -27.90 -19.17 -21.44
CA LYS A 282 -26.88 -19.64 -22.40
C LYS A 282 -26.96 -21.12 -22.74
N THR A 283 -27.27 -21.96 -21.76
CA THR A 283 -27.21 -23.42 -21.90
C THR A 283 -28.58 -24.08 -21.94
N GLY A 284 -29.64 -23.36 -21.56
CA GLY A 284 -30.99 -23.90 -21.37
C GLY A 284 -31.13 -24.83 -20.16
N LEU A 285 -30.06 -25.06 -19.40
CA LEU A 285 -30.03 -25.98 -18.27
C LEU A 285 -30.09 -25.22 -16.95
N ARG A 286 -30.93 -25.70 -16.03
CA ARG A 286 -30.99 -25.20 -14.65
C ARG A 286 -29.82 -25.78 -13.85
N GLY A 287 -29.02 -24.88 -13.26
CA GLY A 287 -27.93 -25.27 -12.38
C GLY A 287 -28.46 -25.85 -11.07
N LEU A 288 -27.93 -27.00 -10.67
CA LEU A 288 -28.20 -27.62 -9.37
C LEU A 288 -27.05 -27.32 -8.41
N ILE A 289 -27.36 -26.92 -7.19
CA ILE A 289 -26.36 -26.64 -6.14
C ILE A 289 -26.64 -27.46 -4.88
N ASN A 290 -25.57 -27.70 -4.12
CA ASN A 290 -25.66 -28.24 -2.77
C ASN A 290 -25.49 -27.09 -1.75
N PRO A 291 -26.54 -26.75 -0.98
CA PRO A 291 -26.50 -25.60 -0.08
C PRO A 291 -25.69 -25.87 1.20
N ARG A 292 -25.37 -27.13 1.50
CA ARG A 292 -24.59 -27.53 2.68
C ARG A 292 -23.11 -27.69 2.35
N LEU A 293 -22.25 -27.12 3.19
CA LEU A 293 -20.79 -27.17 3.05
C LEU A 293 -20.21 -28.60 3.10
N CYS A 294 -20.95 -29.57 3.69
CA CYS A 294 -20.50 -30.96 3.81
C CYS A 294 -20.37 -31.68 2.46
N SER A 295 -20.82 -31.07 1.36
CA SER A 295 -20.78 -31.65 0.00
C SER A 295 -19.38 -31.71 -0.62
N ASN A 296 -18.42 -30.88 -0.21
CA ASN A 296 -17.10 -30.83 -0.87
C ASN A 296 -16.03 -31.65 -0.14
N ILE A 297 -16.32 -32.10 1.08
CA ILE A 297 -15.38 -32.84 1.95
C ILE A 297 -15.88 -34.25 2.27
N CYS A 298 -17.19 -34.50 2.20
CA CYS A 298 -17.77 -35.79 2.49
C CYS A 298 -18.46 -36.37 1.25
N CYS A 299 -18.09 -37.59 0.85
CA CYS A 299 -18.71 -38.35 -0.25
C CYS A 299 -20.11 -38.87 0.10
N CYS A 300 -20.98 -38.04 0.68
CA CYS A 300 -22.36 -38.40 0.98
C CYS A 300 -23.22 -38.26 -0.29
N SER A 301 -23.64 -39.40 -0.85
CA SER A 301 -24.58 -39.52 -1.96
C SER A 301 -25.98 -38.95 -1.66
N SER A 302 -26.28 -38.68 -0.39
CA SER A 302 -27.59 -38.22 0.11
C SER A 302 -27.72 -36.71 0.26
N CYS A 303 -26.80 -35.91 -0.31
CA CYS A 303 -26.96 -34.46 -0.32
C CYS A 303 -27.99 -34.07 -1.38
N GLU A 304 -29.15 -33.58 -0.94
CA GLU A 304 -30.21 -33.09 -1.82
C GLU A 304 -29.72 -31.87 -2.61
N LYS A 305 -29.69 -32.05 -3.94
CA LYS A 305 -29.38 -30.99 -4.91
C LYS A 305 -30.63 -30.17 -5.14
N VAL A 306 -30.54 -28.86 -4.94
CA VAL A 306 -31.65 -27.93 -5.15
C VAL A 306 -31.38 -27.03 -6.36
N ASP A 307 -32.45 -26.53 -6.98
CA ASP A 307 -32.34 -25.55 -8.05
C ASP A 307 -31.67 -24.27 -7.52
N ALA A 308 -30.59 -23.86 -8.19
CA ALA A 308 -29.78 -22.73 -7.75
C ALA A 308 -30.53 -21.40 -7.82
N ILE A 309 -31.35 -21.20 -8.86
CA ILE A 309 -32.11 -19.97 -9.06
C ILE A 309 -33.16 -19.84 -7.96
N GLU A 310 -33.91 -20.91 -7.70
CA GLU A 310 -34.91 -20.94 -6.64
C GLU A 310 -34.28 -20.75 -5.25
N TYR A 311 -33.17 -21.43 -4.97
CA TYR A 311 -32.43 -21.28 -3.72
C TYR A 311 -31.95 -19.85 -3.49
N TYR A 312 -31.25 -19.25 -4.46
CA TYR A 312 -30.72 -17.89 -4.29
C TYR A 312 -31.82 -16.83 -4.27
N ARG A 313 -32.91 -17.02 -5.02
CA ARG A 313 -34.09 -16.14 -4.97
C ARG A 313 -34.76 -16.18 -3.60
N SER A 314 -34.94 -17.38 -3.03
CA SER A 314 -35.48 -17.56 -1.68
C SER A 314 -34.54 -16.96 -0.62
N LYS A 315 -33.23 -17.22 -0.74
CA LYS A 315 -32.20 -16.69 0.17
C LYS A 315 -32.14 -15.17 0.15
N GLU A 316 -32.21 -14.54 -1.03
CA GLU A 316 -32.24 -13.08 -1.15
C GLU A 316 -33.48 -12.49 -0.46
N LYS A 317 -34.66 -13.09 -0.65
CA LYS A 317 -35.89 -12.68 0.04
C LYS A 317 -35.77 -12.81 1.56
N GLN A 318 -35.22 -13.91 2.05
CA GLN A 318 -34.98 -14.11 3.49
C GLN A 318 -34.01 -13.08 4.07
N LEU A 319 -32.91 -12.79 3.36
CA LEU A 319 -31.93 -11.79 3.78
C LEU A 319 -32.53 -10.37 3.77
N LEU A 320 -33.36 -10.05 2.79
CA LEU A 320 -34.05 -8.76 2.73
C LEU A 320 -35.02 -8.58 3.92
N GLU A 321 -35.75 -9.62 4.30
CA GLU A 321 -36.67 -9.57 5.44
C GLU A 321 -35.91 -9.45 6.77
N GLU A 322 -34.81 -10.18 6.93
CA GLU A 322 -33.93 -10.05 8.09
C GLU A 322 -33.31 -8.64 8.16
N MET A 323 -32.91 -8.06 7.03
CA MET A 323 -32.41 -6.69 6.98
C MET A 323 -33.47 -5.67 7.42
N ARG A 324 -34.74 -5.84 7.03
CA ARG A 324 -35.84 -4.96 7.46
C ARG A 324 -36.01 -5.02 8.97
N ARG A 325 -36.08 -6.23 9.53
CA ARG A 325 -36.16 -6.45 10.98
C ARG A 325 -34.99 -5.79 11.71
N GLN A 326 -33.77 -6.00 11.23
CA GLN A 326 -32.59 -5.39 11.84
C GLN A 326 -32.57 -3.87 11.72
N THR A 327 -33.11 -3.29 10.63
CA THR A 327 -33.19 -1.83 10.48
C THR A 327 -34.08 -1.19 11.55
N GLU A 328 -35.12 -1.89 11.99
CA GLU A 328 -35.99 -1.46 13.09
C GLU A 328 -35.29 -1.55 14.46
N GLU A 329 -34.35 -2.48 14.65
CA GLU A 329 -33.58 -2.68 15.90
C GLU A 329 -32.35 -1.74 16.02
N VAL A 330 -31.86 -1.15 14.92
CA VAL A 330 -30.67 -0.29 14.90
C VAL A 330 -30.78 0.93 15.86
N PRO A 331 -31.91 1.67 15.91
CA PRO A 331 -32.06 2.81 16.81
C PRO A 331 -31.89 2.46 18.31
N ASP A 332 -32.18 1.22 18.69
CA ASP A 332 -32.07 0.75 20.08
C ASP A 332 -30.61 0.51 20.52
N HIS A 333 -29.66 0.56 19.59
CA HIS A 333 -28.25 0.28 19.83
C HIS A 333 -27.34 1.50 19.50
N PRO A 334 -27.47 2.63 20.24
CA PRO A 334 -26.63 3.81 20.05
C PRO A 334 -25.20 3.58 20.54
N LEU A 335 -24.23 4.08 19.76
CA LEU A 335 -22.80 3.94 20.07
C LEU A 335 -22.26 5.05 21.00
N GLY A 336 -23.05 6.09 21.26
CA GLY A 336 -22.60 7.27 21.99
C GLY A 336 -21.62 8.13 21.20
N MET A 337 -21.78 8.18 19.89
CA MET A 337 -20.99 9.02 18.98
C MET A 337 -21.92 9.81 18.06
N ALA A 338 -21.49 10.99 17.63
CA ALA A 338 -22.27 11.84 16.74
C ALA A 338 -21.38 12.56 15.73
N PHE A 339 -21.93 12.80 14.53
CA PHE A 339 -21.37 13.69 13.54
C PHE A 339 -22.16 15.00 13.55
N VAL A 340 -21.48 16.12 13.81
CA VAL A 340 -22.10 17.44 13.89
C VAL A 340 -21.55 18.30 12.77
N THR A 341 -22.40 18.66 11.82
CA THR A 341 -22.04 19.52 10.69
C THR A 341 -22.38 20.96 11.01
N LEU A 342 -21.38 21.83 10.95
CA LEU A 342 -21.44 23.27 11.18
C LEU A 342 -21.58 24.02 9.85
N GLN A 343 -22.02 25.29 9.93
CA GLN A 343 -22.22 26.11 8.75
C GLN A 343 -20.93 26.43 8.00
N THR A 344 -19.82 26.63 8.71
CA THR A 344 -18.55 27.03 8.11
C THR A 344 -17.41 26.17 8.62
N GLU A 345 -16.37 26.03 7.80
CA GLU A 345 -15.13 25.36 8.17
C GLU A 345 -14.42 26.05 9.35
N ALA A 346 -14.49 27.39 9.41
CA ALA A 346 -13.90 28.18 10.47
C ALA A 346 -14.49 27.87 11.86
N MET A 347 -15.76 27.46 11.93
CA MET A 347 -16.39 27.03 13.19
C MET A 347 -15.93 25.64 13.63
N ALA A 348 -15.39 24.82 12.71
CA ALA A 348 -14.93 23.46 12.97
C ALA A 348 -13.42 23.36 13.23
N LYS A 349 -12.68 24.47 13.08
CA LYS A 349 -11.24 24.60 13.41
C LYS A 349 -11.08 25.11 14.83
#